data_AF-E1NSD2-F1
#
_entry.id   AF-E1NSD2-F1
#
_cell.length_a   1.000
_cell.length_b   1.000
_cell.length_c   1.000
_cell.angle_alpha   90.00
_cell.angle_beta   90.00
_cell.angle_gamma   90.00
#
_symmetry.space_group_name_H-M   'P 1'
#
loop_
_entity.id
_entity.type
_entity.pdbx_description
1 polymer ?
#
loop_
_entity_poly.entity_id
_entity_poly.type
_entity_poly.pdbx_seq_one_letter_code
_entity_poly.pdbx_strand_id
1 'polypeptide(L)'
;MNIIKKYFGLDETHTSIKIEFLAGLTTFISMSYILFVNPSVLGASGMDKGAVFTATALASALGTAIMGIVANYPIGEAPALGINAFFAYTVCIGMHVKWQTALASVFVASVLFILITLLKLREKNY
;
A
#
# COMPACT_ATOMS: atom_id res chain seq x y z
N MET A 1 8.63 -21.56 -19.25
CA MET A 1 7.34 -20.97 -19.67
C MET A 1 6.12 -21.60 -18.99
N ASN A 2 6.06 -22.93 -18.79
CA ASN A 2 4.88 -23.62 -18.22
C ASN A 2 4.66 -23.42 -16.70
N ILE A 3 5.71 -23.14 -15.92
CA ILE A 3 5.59 -23.00 -14.45
C ILE A 3 4.81 -21.74 -14.08
N ILE A 4 5.07 -20.61 -14.74
CA ILE A 4 4.36 -19.34 -14.51
C ILE A 4 2.88 -19.49 -14.85
N LYS A 5 2.57 -20.06 -16.03
CA LYS A 5 1.19 -20.32 -16.44
C LYS A 5 0.43 -21.20 -15.45
N LYS A 6 1.09 -22.25 -14.95
CA LYS A 6 0.51 -23.18 -13.96
C LYS A 6 0.34 -22.53 -12.59
N TYR A 7 1.29 -21.70 -12.15
CA TYR A 7 1.24 -21.03 -10.85
C TYR A 7 0.11 -20.00 -10.78
N PHE A 8 -0.02 -19.18 -11.82
CA PHE A 8 -1.05 -18.13 -11.91
C PHE A 8 -2.37 -18.61 -12.52
N GLY A 9 -2.51 -19.91 -12.85
CA GLY A 9 -3.73 -20.46 -13.45
C GLY A 9 -4.16 -19.76 -14.75
N LEU A 10 -3.19 -19.33 -15.59
CA LEU A 10 -3.50 -18.49 -16.76
C LEU A 10 -4.37 -19.20 -17.80
N ASP A 11 -4.22 -20.53 -17.91
CA ASP A 11 -5.01 -21.32 -18.86
C ASP A 11 -6.47 -21.51 -18.36
N GLU A 12 -6.68 -21.51 -17.03
CA GLU A 12 -8.00 -21.60 -16.38
C GLU A 12 -8.77 -20.28 -16.47
N THR A 13 -8.06 -19.16 -16.47
CA THR A 13 -8.63 -17.81 -16.63
C THR A 13 -8.67 -17.36 -18.10
N HIS A 14 -8.31 -18.24 -19.04
CA HIS A 14 -8.28 -17.97 -20.49
C HIS A 14 -7.49 -16.70 -20.87
N THR A 15 -6.44 -16.37 -20.11
CA THR A 15 -5.59 -15.18 -20.33
C THR A 15 -4.22 -15.56 -20.89
N SER A 16 -3.38 -14.56 -21.19
CA SER A 16 -2.01 -14.76 -21.66
C SER A 16 -1.05 -13.79 -20.99
N ILE A 17 0.24 -14.15 -20.93
CA ILE A 17 1.30 -13.30 -20.34
C ILE A 17 1.31 -11.90 -20.95
N LYS A 18 1.03 -11.76 -22.26
CA LYS A 18 0.95 -10.46 -22.93
C LYS A 18 -0.21 -9.62 -22.43
N ILE A 19 -1.38 -10.24 -22.20
CA ILE A 19 -2.58 -9.57 -21.69
C ILE A 19 -2.34 -9.16 -20.23
N GLU A 20 -1.84 -10.06 -19.39
CA GLU A 20 -1.55 -9.77 -17.98
C GLU A 20 -0.52 -8.66 -17.81
N PHE A 21 0.53 -8.65 -18.63
CA PHE A 21 1.51 -7.56 -18.61
C PHE A 21 0.87 -6.22 -18.98
N LEU A 22 0.03 -6.20 -20.02
CA LEU A 22 -0.65 -4.97 -20.44
C LEU A 22 -1.69 -4.51 -19.39
N ALA A 23 -2.41 -5.44 -18.77
CA ALA A 23 -3.34 -5.16 -17.68
C ALA A 23 -2.60 -4.58 -16.47
N GLY A 24 -1.48 -5.20 -16.06
CA GLY A 24 -0.62 -4.69 -14.99
C GLY A 24 -0.07 -3.30 -15.29
N LEU A 25 0.40 -3.06 -16.52
CA LEU A 25 0.87 -1.73 -16.95
C LEU A 25 -0.25 -0.69 -16.91
N THR A 26 -1.45 -1.05 -17.37
CA THR A 26 -2.62 -0.17 -17.34
C THR A 26 -2.98 0.21 -15.91
N THR A 27 -3.07 -0.78 -15.01
CA THR A 27 -3.30 -0.57 -13.58
C THR A 27 -2.22 0.31 -12.94
N PHE A 28 -0.95 0.06 -13.26
CA PHE A 28 0.16 0.89 -12.77
C PHE A 28 -0.02 2.35 -13.19
N ILE A 29 -0.30 2.61 -14.47
CA ILE A 29 -0.52 3.97 -14.97
C ILE A 29 -1.72 4.61 -14.26
N SER A 30 -2.84 3.88 -14.11
CA SER A 30 -4.04 4.36 -13.41
C SER A 30 -3.77 4.72 -11.95
N MET A 31 -2.88 4.00 -11.27
CA MET A 31 -2.54 4.25 -9.86
C MET A 31 -1.37 5.22 -9.68
N SER A 32 -0.56 5.46 -10.72
CA SER A 32 0.69 6.23 -10.67
C SER A 32 0.53 7.66 -10.14
N TYR A 33 -0.68 8.24 -10.22
CA TYR A 33 -0.98 9.55 -9.65
C TYR A 33 -0.64 9.63 -8.15
N ILE A 34 -0.73 8.51 -7.42
CA ILE A 34 -0.42 8.46 -5.98
C ILE A 34 1.04 8.78 -5.69
N LEU A 35 1.94 8.50 -6.65
CA LEU A 35 3.36 8.83 -6.54
C LEU A 35 3.59 10.34 -6.46
N PHE A 36 2.68 11.15 -7.02
CA PHE A 36 2.77 12.61 -6.97
C PHE A 36 1.89 13.22 -5.88
N VAL A 37 0.70 12.67 -5.68
CA VAL A 37 -0.25 13.17 -4.69
C VAL A 37 0.25 12.93 -3.28
N ASN A 38 0.80 11.75 -2.97
CA ASN A 38 1.21 11.43 -1.61
C ASN A 38 2.36 12.33 -1.08
N PRO A 39 3.42 12.60 -1.86
CA PRO A 39 4.44 13.59 -1.48
C PRO A 39 3.89 15.02 -1.34
N SER A 40 2.88 15.39 -2.14
CA SER A 40 2.25 16.70 -2.02
C SER A 40 1.52 16.86 -0.69
N VAL A 41 0.74 15.84 -0.30
CA VAL A 41 -0.04 15.82 0.94
C VAL A 41 0.87 15.70 2.16
N LEU A 42 1.70 14.67 2.24
CA LEU A 42 2.58 14.44 3.40
C LEU A 42 3.68 15.50 3.49
N GLY A 43 4.13 16.05 2.37
CA GLY A 43 5.06 17.17 2.34
C GLY A 43 4.50 18.44 2.99
N ALA A 44 3.18 18.63 3.04
CA ALA A 44 2.56 19.74 3.76
C ALA A 44 2.83 19.67 5.28
N SER A 45 3.09 18.49 5.83
CA SER A 45 3.48 18.30 7.24
C SER A 45 4.97 18.56 7.52
N GLY A 46 5.76 18.87 6.49
CA GLY A 46 7.21 19.09 6.60
C GLY A 46 8.08 17.86 6.32
N MET A 47 7.51 16.78 5.77
CA MET A 47 8.26 15.62 5.30
C MET A 47 8.97 15.91 3.98
N ASP A 48 10.14 15.30 3.76
CA ASP A 48 10.85 15.41 2.48
C ASP A 48 10.06 14.72 1.36
N LYS A 49 9.74 15.47 0.30
CA LYS A 49 8.90 14.98 -0.79
C LYS A 49 9.57 13.86 -1.60
N GLY A 50 10.89 13.93 -1.77
CA GLY A 50 11.64 12.89 -2.48
C GLY A 50 11.65 11.58 -1.71
N ALA A 51 11.92 11.63 -0.41
CA ALA A 51 11.86 10.48 0.48
C ALA A 51 10.47 9.86 0.52
N VAL A 52 9.40 10.68 0.62
CA VAL A 52 8.02 10.19 0.58
C VAL A 52 7.66 9.56 -0.76
N PHE A 53 8.12 10.14 -1.88
CA PHE A 53 7.94 9.57 -3.21
C PHE A 53 8.54 8.15 -3.27
N THR A 54 9.81 8.04 -2.90
CA THR A 54 10.53 6.76 -2.92
C THR A 54 9.92 5.76 -1.96
N ALA A 55 9.56 6.16 -0.74
CA ALA A 55 8.89 5.29 0.22
C ALA A 55 7.53 4.80 -0.28
N THR A 56 6.75 5.68 -0.93
CA THR A 56 5.46 5.33 -1.53
C THR A 56 5.64 4.31 -2.65
N ALA A 57 6.57 4.56 -3.58
CA ALA A 57 6.84 3.66 -4.69
C ALA A 57 7.29 2.27 -4.21
N LEU A 58 8.22 2.23 -3.25
CA LEU A 58 8.74 0.98 -2.69
C LEU A 58 7.67 0.22 -1.91
N ALA A 59 6.91 0.90 -1.04
CA ALA A 59 5.85 0.26 -0.27
C ALA A 59 4.74 -0.31 -1.17
N SER A 60 4.28 0.45 -2.16
CA SER A 60 3.28 -0.02 -3.14
C SER A 60 3.80 -1.19 -3.97
N ALA A 61 5.06 -1.13 -4.42
CA ALA A 61 5.67 -2.21 -5.20
C ALA A 61 5.78 -3.49 -4.36
N LEU A 62 6.22 -3.40 -3.11
CA LEU A 62 6.31 -4.54 -2.20
C LEU A 62 4.93 -5.11 -1.85
N GLY A 63 3.95 -4.28 -1.49
CA GLY A 63 2.58 -4.72 -1.19
C GLY A 63 1.92 -5.41 -2.39
N THR A 64 2.01 -4.78 -3.56
CA THR A 64 1.50 -5.37 -4.82
C THR A 64 2.24 -6.66 -5.18
N ALA A 65 3.56 -6.74 -4.98
CA ALA A 65 4.32 -7.96 -5.23
C ALA A 65 3.95 -9.10 -4.27
N ILE A 66 3.71 -8.81 -2.99
CA ILE A 66 3.25 -9.79 -2.01
C ILE A 66 1.87 -10.31 -2.41
N MET A 67 0.94 -9.42 -2.79
CA MET A 67 -0.39 -9.82 -3.25
C MET A 67 -0.35 -10.65 -4.52
N GLY A 68 0.45 -10.23 -5.51
CA GLY A 68 0.61 -10.94 -6.77
C GLY A 68 1.32 -12.29 -6.61
N ILE A 69 2.45 -12.34 -5.91
CA ILE A 69 3.31 -13.53 -5.87
C ILE A 69 2.90 -14.48 -4.74
N VAL A 70 2.61 -13.99 -3.54
CA VAL A 70 2.36 -14.86 -2.38
C VAL A 70 0.88 -15.21 -2.26
N ALA A 71 0.01 -14.20 -2.39
CA ALA A 71 -1.43 -14.42 -2.30
C ALA A 71 -2.05 -14.88 -3.63
N ASN A 72 -1.29 -14.84 -4.73
CA ASN A 72 -1.77 -15.14 -6.10
C ASN A 72 -3.06 -14.37 -6.44
N TYR A 73 -3.12 -13.10 -6.05
CA TYR A 73 -4.31 -12.27 -6.17
C TYR A 73 -3.99 -10.97 -6.92
N PRO A 74 -4.68 -10.67 -8.04
CA PRO A 74 -4.32 -9.57 -8.94
C PRO A 74 -4.85 -8.22 -8.45
N ILE A 75 -4.40 -7.78 -7.27
CA ILE A 75 -4.73 -6.46 -6.70
C ILE A 75 -3.47 -5.61 -6.56
N GLY A 76 -3.55 -4.39 -7.11
CA GLY A 76 -2.56 -3.34 -6.87
C GLY A 76 -2.80 -2.69 -5.51
N GLU A 77 -1.75 -2.63 -4.68
CA GLU A 77 -1.77 -1.87 -3.43
C GLU A 77 -1.10 -0.51 -3.60
N ALA A 78 -1.75 0.52 -3.06
CA ALA A 78 -1.20 1.85 -2.91
C ALA A 78 -1.72 2.51 -1.63
N PRO A 79 -1.02 3.55 -1.11
CA PRO A 79 -1.46 4.23 0.10
C PRO A 79 -2.84 4.85 -0.02
N ALA A 80 -3.64 4.70 1.04
CA ALA A 80 -4.95 5.33 1.15
C ALA A 80 -4.82 6.85 1.36
N LEU A 81 -5.26 7.62 0.36
CA LEU A 81 -5.13 9.08 0.37
C LEU A 81 -5.84 9.76 1.56
N GLY A 82 -7.01 9.27 1.95
CA GLY A 82 -7.80 9.87 3.02
C GLY A 82 -7.10 9.87 4.39
N ILE A 83 -6.40 8.77 4.71
CA ILE A 83 -5.67 8.65 5.97
C ILE A 83 -4.43 9.55 5.97
N ASN A 84 -3.74 9.65 4.83
CA ASN A 84 -2.59 10.54 4.70
C ASN A 84 -2.99 12.02 4.75
N ALA A 85 -4.17 12.37 4.21
CA ALA A 85 -4.74 13.71 4.34
C ALA A 85 -5.11 14.03 5.79
N PHE A 86 -5.75 13.12 6.51
CA PHE A 86 -6.04 13.27 7.94
C PHE A 86 -4.74 13.42 8.76
N PHE A 87 -3.74 12.59 8.49
CA PHE A 87 -2.43 12.67 9.13
C PHE A 87 -1.77 14.04 8.93
N ALA A 88 -1.71 14.54 7.69
CA ALA A 88 -1.02 15.79 7.38
C ALA A 88 -1.81 17.01 7.86
N TYR A 89 -3.07 17.14 7.46
CA TYR A 89 -3.85 18.36 7.66
C TYR A 89 -4.48 18.45 9.04
N THR A 90 -4.98 17.34 9.59
CA THR A 90 -5.62 17.36 10.91
C THR A 90 -4.58 17.17 12.01
N VAL A 91 -3.79 16.10 11.97
CA VAL A 91 -2.90 15.76 13.08
C VAL A 91 -1.65 16.65 13.09
N CYS A 92 -0.93 16.76 11.97
CA CYS A 92 0.31 17.51 11.97
C CYS A 92 0.08 19.02 11.96
N ILE A 93 -0.76 19.50 11.05
CA ILE A 93 -1.02 20.94 10.88
C ILE A 93 -2.06 21.42 11.90
N GLY A 94 -3.25 20.81 11.93
CA GLY A 94 -4.37 21.27 12.76
C GLY A 94 -4.14 21.11 14.27
N MET A 95 -3.47 20.03 14.70
CA MET A 95 -3.17 19.77 16.11
C MET A 95 -1.72 20.11 16.50
N HIS A 96 -0.94 20.69 15.57
CA HIS A 96 0.46 21.07 15.78
C HIS A 96 1.39 19.93 16.27
N VAL A 97 1.09 18.69 15.90
CA VAL A 97 1.93 17.54 16.24
C VAL A 97 3.06 17.41 15.22
N LYS A 98 4.29 17.23 15.69
CA LYS A 98 5.43 16.96 14.80
C LYS A 98 5.18 15.66 14.02
N TRP A 99 5.43 15.66 12.71
CA TRP A 99 5.18 14.49 11.86
C TRP A 99 5.94 13.25 12.33
N GLN A 100 7.12 13.40 12.94
CA GLN A 100 7.88 12.29 13.52
C GLN A 100 7.13 11.62 14.66
N THR A 101 6.52 12.42 15.56
CA THR A 101 5.72 11.93 16.68
C THR A 101 4.45 11.26 16.18
N ALA A 102 3.76 11.89 15.22
CA ALA A 102 2.56 11.30 14.62
C ALA A 102 2.87 9.97 13.93
N LEU A 103 3.97 9.88 13.18
CA LEU A 103 4.40 8.66 12.51
C LEU A 103 4.79 7.55 13.50
N ALA A 104 5.44 7.91 14.61
CA ALA A 104 5.72 6.97 15.70
C ALA A 104 4.43 6.39 16.30
N SER A 105 3.40 7.22 16.51
CA SER A 105 2.09 6.75 16.97
C SER A 105 1.44 5.78 15.98
N VAL A 106 1.50 6.07 14.68
CA VAL A 106 1.00 5.16 13.63
C VAL A 106 1.75 3.83 13.67
N PHE A 107 3.07 3.86 13.78
CA PHE A 107 3.89 2.65 13.88
C PHE A 107 3.52 1.80 15.10
N VAL A 108 3.39 2.42 16.28
CA VAL A 108 2.97 1.73 17.51
C VAL A 108 1.57 1.15 17.35
N ALA A 109 0.63 1.88 16.78
CA ALA A 109 -0.72 1.40 16.51
C ALA A 109 -0.70 0.18 15.57
N SER A 110 0.13 0.18 14.52
CA SER A 110 0.30 -0.96 13.62
C SER A 110 0.87 -2.18 14.33
N VAL A 111 1.88 -2.01 15.18
CA VAL A 111 2.44 -3.10 16.00
C VAL A 111 1.38 -3.68 16.93
N LEU A 112 0.63 -2.82 17.65
CA LEU A 112 -0.46 -3.27 18.52
C LEU A 112 -1.54 -4.00 17.74
N PHE A 113 -1.91 -3.53 16.55
CA PHE A 113 -2.90 -4.18 15.70
C PHE A 113 -2.44 -5.57 15.25
N ILE A 114 -1.17 -5.72 14.88
CA ILE A 114 -0.58 -7.03 14.53
C ILE A 114 -0.63 -7.95 15.74
N LEU A 115 -0.22 -7.48 16.94
CA LEU A 115 -0.25 -8.28 18.16
C LEU A 115 -1.68 -8.75 18.50
N ILE A 116 -2.67 -7.86 18.45
CA ILE A 116 -4.07 -8.21 18.69
C ILE A 116 -4.58 -9.24 17.68
N THR A 117 -4.21 -9.09 16.40
CA THR A 117 -4.60 -10.01 15.32
C THR A 117 -3.99 -11.40 15.54
N LEU A 118 -2.72 -11.47 15.90
CA LEU A 118 -2.03 -12.74 16.18
C LEU A 118 -2.54 -13.43 17.45
N LEU A 119 -2.87 -12.64 18.49
CA LEU A 119 -3.40 -13.16 19.75
C LEU A 119 -4.87 -13.57 19.66
N LYS A 120 -5.54 -13.42 18.50
CA LYS A 120 -6.95 -13.77 18.28
C LYS A 120 -7.90 -13.24 19.36
N LEU A 121 -7.56 -12.11 20.00
CA LEU A 121 -8.41 -11.44 21.00
C LEU A 121 -9.78 -10.99 20.42
N ARG A 122 -9.96 -11.12 19.10
CA ARG A 122 -11.17 -10.82 18.34
C ARG A 122 -12.03 -12.03 17.99
N GLU A 123 -11.61 -13.27 18.28
CA GLU A 123 -12.44 -14.47 18.07
C GLU A 123 -13.40 -14.66 19.26
N LYS A 124 -14.60 -14.09 19.14
CA LYS A 124 -15.74 -14.54 19.95
C LYS A 124 -16.23 -15.85 19.34
N ASN A 125 -15.81 -16.97 19.91
CA ASN A 125 -16.42 -18.28 19.64
C ASN A 125 -17.93 -18.19 19.95
N TYR A 126 -18.76 -18.28 18.91
CA TYR A 126 -20.18 -18.65 18.99
C TYR A 126 -20.46 -19.69 17.93
#